data_AF-A0A2T1LTV5-F1
#
_entry.id   AF-A0A2T1LTV5-F1
#
_cell.length_a   1.000
_cell.length_b   1.000
_cell.length_c   1.000
_cell.angle_alpha   90.00
_cell.angle_beta   90.00
_cell.angle_gamma   90.00
#
_symmetry.space_group_name_H-M   'P 1'
#
loop_
_entity.id
_entity.type
_entity.pdbx_description
1 polymer ?
#
loop_
_entity_poly.entity_id
_entity_poly.type
_entity_poly.pdbx_seq_one_letter_code
_entity_poly.pdbx_strand_id
1 'polypeptide(L)' 'MESIKLKTHVDHDGLLQIKLPEKIADSEVEVVVIYQPVDKTKKRSWSPGFFEKTFGAWVGEPLVREPQGEFPQREPLA' A
#
# COMPACT_ATOMS: atom_id res chain seq x y z
N MET A 1 -29.05 -6.65 13.02
CA MET A 1 -28.04 -7.25 12.12
C MET A 1 -26.99 -6.18 11.84
N GLU A 2 -25.87 -6.21 12.57
CA GLU A 2 -24.77 -5.26 12.39
C GLU A 2 -23.68 -5.89 11.51
N SER A 3 -23.10 -5.13 10.60
CA SER A 3 -22.08 -5.61 9.67
C SER A 3 -20.72 -5.00 10.01
N ILE A 4 -19.71 -5.86 10.20
CA ILE A 4 -18.32 -5.45 10.42
C ILE A 4 -17.53 -5.72 9.14
N LYS A 5 -17.01 -4.66 8.49
CA LYS A 5 -16.05 -4.81 7.38
C LYS A 5 -14.63 -4.83 7.93
N LEU A 6 -13.99 -5.99 7.87
CA LEU A 6 -12.61 -6.19 8.32
C LEU A 6 -11.69 -6.46 7.12
N LYS A 7 -10.53 -5.79 7.08
CA LYS A 7 -9.44 -6.15 6.18
C LYS A 7 -8.28 -6.68 7.01
N THR A 8 -8.09 -7.99 6.98
CA THR A 8 -7.07 -8.68 7.79
C THR A 8 -6.32 -9.70 6.93
N HIS A 9 -5.21 -10.19 7.46
CA HIS A 9 -4.38 -11.21 6.84
C HIS A 9 -4.70 -12.57 7.45
N VAL A 10 -4.94 -13.56 6.59
CA VAL A 10 -4.95 -14.97 7.01
C VAL A 10 -3.51 -15.39 7.19
N ASP A 11 -3.17 -15.94 8.36
CA ASP A 11 -1.79 -16.33 8.66
C ASP A 11 -1.33 -17.54 7.83
N HIS A 12 -0.07 -17.95 8.03
CA HIS A 12 0.52 -19.05 7.26
C HIS A 12 -0.18 -20.39 7.52
N ASP A 13 -0.84 -20.52 8.67
CA ASP A 13 -1.56 -21.72 9.10
C ASP A 13 -3.02 -21.72 8.61
N GLY A 14 -3.46 -20.67 7.92
CA GLY A 14 -4.82 -20.56 7.39
C GLY A 14 -5.85 -20.01 8.38
N LEU A 15 -5.41 -19.46 9.52
CA LEU A 15 -6.29 -18.97 10.57
C LEU A 15 -6.71 -17.50 10.33
N LEU A 16 -8.00 -17.23 10.50
CA LEU A 16 -8.58 -15.88 10.48
C LEU A 16 -9.09 -15.52 11.89
N GLN A 17 -8.42 -14.57 12.56
CA GLN A 17 -8.85 -14.07 13.87
C GLN A 17 -9.78 -12.86 13.73
N ILE A 18 -11.01 -12.97 14.27
CA ILE A 18 -11.99 -11.88 14.33
C ILE A 18 -12.18 -11.48 15.79
N LYS A 19 -11.82 -10.25 16.14
CA LYS A 19 -12.07 -9.69 17.48
C LYS A 19 -13.37 -8.89 17.47
N LEU A 20 -14.32 -9.32 18.28
CA LEU A 20 -15.59 -8.63 18.48
C LEU A 20 -15.43 -7.47 19.49
N PRO A 21 -16.21 -6.38 19.38
CA PRO A 21 -16.17 -5.30 20.35
C PRO A 21 -16.56 -5.75 21.77
N GLU A 22 -15.96 -5.17 22.79
CA GLU A 22 -16.24 -5.50 24.20
C GLU A 22 -17.70 -5.28 24.61
N LYS A 23 -18.45 -4.43 23.88
CA LYS A 23 -19.87 -4.17 24.13
C LYS A 23 -20.76 -5.41 23.99
N ILE A 24 -20.27 -6.43 23.29
CA ILE A 24 -20.96 -7.72 23.09
C ILE A 24 -20.22 -8.87 23.80
N ALA A 25 -19.33 -8.55 24.74
CA ALA A 25 -18.75 -9.54 25.64
C ALA A 25 -19.85 -10.30 26.41
N ASP A 26 -19.59 -11.58 26.70
CA ASP A 26 -20.50 -12.46 27.44
C ASP A 26 -21.93 -12.54 26.86
N SER A 27 -22.07 -12.40 25.54
CA SER A 27 -23.36 -12.51 24.86
C SER A 27 -23.36 -13.60 23.79
N GLU A 28 -24.52 -14.23 23.59
CA GLU A 28 -24.72 -15.19 22.51
C GLU A 28 -24.90 -14.45 21.19
N VAL A 29 -24.08 -14.81 20.20
CA VAL A 29 -24.08 -14.16 18.88
C VAL A 29 -24.05 -15.19 17.76
N GLU A 30 -24.88 -14.96 16.75
CA GLU A 30 -24.85 -15.70 15.49
C GLU A 30 -23.98 -14.93 14.48
N VAL A 31 -23.01 -15.61 13.87
CA VAL A 31 -22.00 -14.99 12.99
C VAL A 31 -22.02 -15.64 11.62
N VAL A 32 -22.15 -14.82 10.56
CA VAL A 32 -22.01 -15.24 9.17
C VAL A 32 -20.77 -14.59 8.57
N VAL A 33 -19.84 -15.41 8.07
CA VAL A 33 -18.58 -14.93 7.48
C VAL A 33 -18.63 -15.07 5.96
N ILE A 34 -18.47 -13.95 5.27
CA ILE A 34 -18.34 -13.90 3.80
C ILE A 34 -16.97 -13.27 3.50
N TYR A 35 -16.12 -13.99 2.76
CA TYR A 35 -14.77 -13.51 2.42
C TYR A 35 -14.54 -13.46 0.93
N GLN A 36 -13.70 -12.52 0.50
CA GLN A 36 -13.22 -12.40 -0.87
C GLN A 36 -11.70 -12.24 -0.83
N PRO A 37 -10.92 -13.12 -1.50
CA PRO A 37 -9.48 -12.94 -1.63
C PRO A 37 -9.15 -11.56 -2.23
N VAL A 38 -8.20 -10.86 -1.63
CA VAL A 38 -7.77 -9.55 -2.14
C VAL A 38 -6.46 -9.74 -2.88
N ASP A 39 -6.48 -9.53 -4.20
CA ASP A 39 -5.27 -9.51 -5.01
C ASP A 39 -4.31 -8.42 -4.52
N LYS A 40 -3.19 -8.84 -3.92
CA LYS A 40 -2.11 -7.92 -3.48
C LYS A 40 -1.33 -7.31 -4.65
N THR A 41 -1.53 -7.81 -5.87
CA THR A 41 -0.69 -7.49 -7.04
C THR A 41 -0.83 -6.07 -7.57
N LYS A 42 -1.84 -5.28 -7.16
CA LYS A 42 -2.19 -4.05 -7.89
C LYS A 42 -1.81 -2.71 -7.25
N LYS A 43 -1.36 -2.64 -5.99
CA LYS A 43 -1.25 -1.32 -5.33
C LYS A 43 0.08 -0.58 -5.52
N ARG A 44 1.14 -1.24 -5.98
CA ARG A 44 2.47 -0.62 -6.17
C ARG A 44 3.26 -1.15 -7.38
N SER A 45 2.62 -1.91 -8.26
CA SER A 45 3.27 -2.37 -9.49
C SER A 45 3.11 -1.29 -10.57
N TRP A 46 4.18 -1.05 -11.32
CA TRP A 46 4.06 -0.36 -12.61
C TRP A 46 3.04 -1.09 -13.49
N SER A 47 2.36 -0.36 -14.37
CA SER A 47 1.45 -0.99 -15.33
C SER A 47 2.21 -2.01 -16.18
N PRO A 48 1.56 -3.11 -16.61
CA PRO A 48 2.21 -4.07 -17.50
C PRO A 48 2.77 -3.37 -18.74
N GLY A 49 4.04 -3.64 -19.07
CA GLY A 49 4.70 -3.03 -20.22
C GLY A 49 5.24 -1.62 -19.98
N PHE A 50 5.19 -1.08 -18.75
CA PHE A 50 5.64 0.28 -18.45
C PHE A 50 7.11 0.48 -18.84
N PHE A 51 8.01 -0.40 -18.40
CA PHE A 51 9.44 -0.25 -18.68
C PHE A 51 9.76 -0.45 -20.15
N GLU A 52 9.14 -1.44 -20.80
CA GLU A 52 9.33 -1.74 -22.22
C GLU A 52 8.89 -0.59 -23.12
N LYS A 53 7.87 0.17 -22.70
CA LYS A 53 7.34 1.32 -23.45
C LYS A 53 8.01 2.65 -23.09
N THR A 54 8.56 2.78 -21.88
CA THR A 54 9.13 4.06 -21.40
C THR A 54 10.64 4.11 -21.44
N PHE A 55 11.32 2.96 -21.44
CA PHE A 55 12.76 2.90 -21.56
C PHE A 55 13.21 3.51 -22.89
N GLY A 56 13.98 4.60 -22.81
CA GLY A 56 14.44 5.33 -24.00
C GLY A 56 13.39 6.24 -24.65
N ALA A 57 12.19 6.38 -24.08
CA ALA A 57 11.18 7.32 -24.60
C ALA A 57 11.62 8.80 -24.54
N TRP A 58 12.60 9.11 -23.67
CA TRP A 58 13.21 10.45 -23.56
C TRP A 58 14.44 10.66 -24.47
N VAL A 59 14.74 9.72 -25.38
CA VAL A 59 15.80 9.93 -26.38
C VAL A 59 15.36 11.03 -27.35
N GLY A 60 16.10 12.14 -27.38
CA GLY A 60 15.89 13.24 -28.32
C GLY A 60 15.22 14.49 -27.73
N GLU A 61 14.69 14.42 -26.50
CA GLU A 61 14.31 15.63 -25.77
C GLU A 61 15.55 16.21 -25.07
N PRO A 62 15.87 17.50 -25.26
CA PRO A 62 16.95 18.12 -24.52
C PRO A 62 16.53 18.25 -23.05
N LEU A 63 16.99 17.32 -22.21
CA LEU A 63 16.96 17.50 -20.76
C LEU A 63 17.89 18.69 -20.44
N VAL A 64 17.30 19.87 -20.33
CA VAL A 64 18.02 21.07 -19.90
C VAL A 64 18.11 21.03 -18.38
N ARG A 65 19.33 21.02 -17.85
CA ARG A 65 19.54 21.16 -16.42
C ARG A 65 19.30 22.61 -16.03
N GLU A 66 18.28 22.85 -15.21
CA GLU A 66 18.04 24.17 -14.62
C GLU A 66 19.23 24.65 -13.77
N PRO A 67 19.41 25.98 -13.58
CA PRO A 67 20.42 26.53 -12.71
C PRO A 67 20.31 25.96 -11.28
N GLN A 68 21.43 25.53 -10.70
CA GLN A 68 21.46 24.87 -9.39
C GLN A 68 21.32 25.82 -8.19
N GLY A 69 21.15 27.12 -8.43
CA GLY A 69 21.14 28.15 -7.40
C GLY A 69 22.48 28.29 -6.69
N GLU A 70 22.48 29.02 -5.58
CA GLU A 70 23.65 29.23 -4.73
C GLU A 70 23.80 28.11 -3.69
N PHE A 71 25.05 27.79 -3.36
CA PHE A 71 25.34 26.78 -2.34
C PHE A 71 24.98 27.33 -0.95
N PRO A 72 24.30 26.55 -0.09
CA PRO A 72 24.01 27.00 1.26
C PRO A 72 25.30 27.18 2.08
N GLN A 73 25.39 28.25 2.86
CA GLN A 73 26.46 28.42 3.83
C GLN A 73 26.39 27.29 4.86
N ARG A 74 27.51 26.59 5.04
CA ARG A 74 27.68 25.57 6.08
C ARG A 74 28.37 26.20 7.27
N GLU A 75 28.00 25.75 8.47
CA GLU A 75 28.74 26.10 9.69
C GLU A 75 30.17 25.52 9.60
N PRO A 76 31.17 26.24 10.13
CA PRO A 76 32.54 25.73 10.20
C PRO A 76 32.60 24.47 11.07
N LEU A 77 33.42 23.50 10.66
CA LEU A 77 33.69 22.31 11.46
C LEU A 77 34.51 22.73 12.70
N ALA A 78 34.00 22.36 13.89
CA ALA A 78 34.64 22.60 15.18
C ALA A 78 35.88 21.73 15.41
#